data_AF-A0A318YUE2-F1
#
_entry.id   AF-A0A318YUE2-F1
#
_cell.length_a   1.000
_cell.length_b   1.000
_cell.length_c   1.000
_cell.angle_alpha   90.00
_cell.angle_beta   90.00
_cell.angle_gamma   90.00
#
_symmetry.space_group_name_H-M   'P 1'
#
loop_
_entity.id
_entity.type
_entity.pdbx_description
1 polymer ?
#
loop_
_entity_poly.entity_id
_entity_poly.type
_entity_poly.pdbx_seq_one_letter_code
_entity_poly.pdbx_strand_id
1 'polypeptide(L)'
;MTKGLTFDIRYDNELAHEYYGDGDKLTKQLQNVYKDKNLEFPQYFDSTLTTPPIHFMTVEAPDDVDVDGLRSVHVPPGLSVEILDFD
;
A
#
# COMPACT_ATOMS: atom_id res chain seq x y z
N MET A 1 -8.02 -19.91 1.18
CA MET A 1 -8.42 -18.99 2.26
C MET A 1 -7.91 -17.60 1.82
N THR A 2 -7.92 -16.59 2.68
CA THR A 2 -7.26 -15.31 2.42
C THR A 2 -6.24 -15.06 3.51
N LYS A 3 -5.14 -14.39 3.16
CA LYS A 3 -4.12 -13.93 4.10
C LYS A 3 -4.05 -12.42 4.12
N GLY A 4 -3.68 -11.86 5.27
CA GLY A 4 -3.47 -10.43 5.44
C GLY A 4 -2.02 -10.07 5.15
N LEU A 5 -1.80 -9.22 4.15
CA LEU A 5 -0.50 -8.62 3.85
C LEU A 5 -0.46 -7.21 4.42
N THR A 6 0.62 -6.85 5.10
CA THR A 6 0.82 -5.48 5.58
C THR A 6 1.53 -4.68 4.51
N PHE A 7 0.90 -3.60 4.07
CA PHE A 7 1.45 -2.63 3.13
C PHE A 7 1.89 -1.41 3.93
N ASP A 8 3.19 -1.16 3.91
CA ASP A 8 3.85 -0.01 4.50
C ASP A 8 4.10 1.02 3.39
N ILE A 9 3.33 2.10 3.39
CA ILE A 9 3.42 3.15 2.37
C ILE A 9 4.16 4.35 2.94
N ARG A 10 5.23 4.73 2.25
CA ARG A 10 6.08 5.88 2.58
C ARG A 10 6.13 6.83 1.40
N TYR A 11 6.21 8.10 1.70
CA TYR A 11 6.44 9.14 0.71
C TYR A 11 7.93 9.45 0.67
N ASP A 12 8.48 9.56 -0.53
CA ASP A 12 9.91 9.88 -0.70
C ASP A 12 10.24 11.31 -0.24
N ASN A 13 9.25 12.22 -0.27
CA ASN A 13 9.35 13.61 0.15
C ASN A 13 7.96 14.25 0.41
N GLU A 14 7.95 15.47 0.92
CA GLU A 14 6.74 16.25 1.20
C GLU A 14 5.90 16.55 -0.06
N LEU A 15 6.54 16.78 -1.22
CA LEU A 15 5.82 17.03 -2.47
C LEU A 15 5.02 15.80 -2.93
N ALA A 16 5.57 14.60 -2.73
CA ALA A 16 4.86 13.37 -3.01
C ALA A 16 3.65 13.22 -2.07
N HIS A 17 3.82 13.56 -0.79
CA HIS A 17 2.71 13.58 0.16
C HIS A 17 1.61 14.57 -0.24
N GLU A 18 1.96 15.79 -0.65
CA GLU A 18 0.98 16.77 -1.16
C GLU A 18 0.27 16.27 -2.44
N TYR A 19 1.01 15.61 -3.34
CA TYR A 19 0.48 15.12 -4.61
C TYR A 19 -0.45 13.92 -4.45
N TYR A 20 -0.01 12.88 -3.72
CA TYR A 20 -0.79 11.66 -3.53
C TYR A 20 -1.85 11.82 -2.43
N GLY A 21 -1.60 12.67 -1.44
CA GLY A 21 -2.46 12.91 -0.29
C GLY A 21 -2.66 11.66 0.57
N ASP A 22 -3.52 11.77 1.58
CA ASP A 22 -3.82 10.71 2.52
C ASP A 22 -5.23 10.11 2.30
N GLY A 23 -5.57 9.13 3.13
CA GLY A 23 -6.91 8.54 3.20
C GLY A 23 -7.34 7.86 1.90
N ASP A 24 -8.59 8.12 1.51
CA ASP A 24 -9.24 7.57 0.31
C ASP A 24 -8.48 7.86 -0.99
N LYS A 25 -7.81 9.02 -1.08
CA LYS A 25 -7.05 9.39 -2.27
C LYS A 25 -5.86 8.45 -2.47
N LEU A 26 -5.10 8.18 -1.42
CA LEU A 26 -3.99 7.22 -1.44
C LEU A 26 -4.51 5.81 -1.74
N THR A 27 -5.56 5.37 -1.02
CA THR A 27 -6.13 4.02 -1.20
C THR A 27 -6.55 3.79 -2.65
N LYS A 28 -7.21 4.77 -3.30
CA LYS A 28 -7.59 4.66 -4.71
C LYS A 28 -6.40 4.56 -5.66
N GLN A 29 -5.30 5.27 -5.38
CA GLN A 29 -4.08 5.15 -6.18
C GLN A 29 -3.49 3.74 -6.06
N LEU A 30 -3.39 3.22 -4.83
CA LEU A 30 -2.88 1.87 -4.60
C LEU A 30 -3.80 0.81 -5.23
N GLN A 31 -5.12 0.93 -5.08
CA GLN A 31 -6.08 0.06 -5.75
C GLN A 31 -5.90 0.06 -7.27
N ASN A 32 -5.60 1.21 -7.89
CA ASN A 32 -5.33 1.29 -9.32
C ASN A 32 -4.00 0.63 -9.70
N VAL A 33 -2.96 0.79 -8.89
CA VAL A 33 -1.63 0.18 -9.09
C VAL A 33 -1.71 -1.35 -8.99
N TYR A 34 -2.51 -1.86 -8.05
CA TYR A 34 -2.64 -3.28 -7.73
C TYR A 34 -3.93 -3.93 -8.28
N LYS A 35 -4.68 -3.24 -9.16
CA LYS A 35 -6.01 -3.70 -9.64
C LYS A 35 -6.01 -5.09 -10.26
N ASP A 36 -4.90 -5.49 -10.89
CA ASP A 36 -4.76 -6.77 -11.60
C ASP A 36 -4.33 -7.91 -10.66
N LYS A 37 -4.16 -7.63 -9.36
CA LYS A 37 -3.60 -8.57 -8.38
C LYS A 37 -4.65 -9.21 -7.45
N ASN A 38 -5.94 -8.94 -7.67
CA ASN A 38 -7.04 -9.45 -6.84
C ASN A 38 -6.81 -9.20 -5.33
N LEU A 39 -6.50 -7.94 -4.99
CA LEU A 39 -6.26 -7.50 -3.61
C LEU A 39 -7.45 -6.69 -3.08
N GLU A 40 -7.83 -6.91 -1.83
CA GLU A 40 -8.84 -6.12 -1.14
C GLU A 40 -8.18 -5.17 -0.14
N PHE A 41 -8.30 -3.86 -0.41
CA PHE A 41 -7.72 -2.83 0.44
C PHE A 41 -8.70 -2.43 1.55
N PRO A 42 -8.23 -2.19 2.78
CA PRO A 42 -9.09 -1.82 3.89
C PRO A 42 -9.59 -0.38 3.73
N GLN A 43 -10.76 -0.10 4.32
CA GLN A 43 -11.31 1.27 4.36
C GLN A 43 -10.53 2.19 5.31
N TYR A 44 -9.92 1.62 6.35
CA TYR A 44 -9.19 2.33 7.39
C TYR A 44 -7.78 1.78 7.51
N PHE A 45 -6.83 2.66 7.82
CA PHE A 45 -5.43 2.32 7.98
C PHE A 45 -4.78 3.22 9.03
N ASP A 46 -3.76 2.69 9.69
CA ASP A 46 -3.00 3.43 10.69
C ASP A 46 -1.96 4.31 10.04
N SER A 47 -1.58 5.37 10.72
CA SER A 47 -0.58 6.34 10.23
C SER A 47 0.35 6.78 11.35
N THR A 48 1.63 6.96 11.05
CA THR A 48 2.56 7.58 12.00
C THR A 48 2.29 9.07 12.16
N LEU A 49 2.75 9.63 13.27
CA LEU A 49 2.71 11.08 13.55
C LEU A 49 3.93 11.83 13.00
N THR A 50 4.52 11.35 11.90
CA THR A 50 5.65 11.99 11.22
C THR A 50 5.17 12.81 10.03
N THR A 51 6.04 13.68 9.50
CA THR A 51 5.76 14.46 8.28
C THR A 51 6.88 14.21 7.25
N PRO A 52 6.60 13.53 6.13
CA PRO A 52 5.33 12.88 5.77
C PRO A 52 5.02 11.64 6.65
N PRO A 53 3.74 11.27 6.80
CA PRO A 53 3.33 10.10 7.56
C PRO A 53 3.69 8.80 6.83
N ILE A 54 3.85 7.71 7.58
CA ILE A 54 3.91 6.34 7.06
C ILE A 54 2.56 5.71 7.31
N HIS A 55 1.96 5.13 6.27
CA HIS A 55 0.66 4.48 6.37
C HIS A 55 0.83 2.97 6.40
N PHE A 56 0.07 2.31 7.27
CA PHE A 56 0.07 0.85 7.45
C PHE A 56 -1.31 0.30 7.12
N MET A 57 -1.40 -0.49 6.06
CA MET A 57 -2.65 -1.06 5.57
C MET A 57 -2.60 -2.57 5.62
N THR A 58 -3.63 -3.22 6.15
CA THR A 58 -3.78 -4.68 6.05
C THR A 58 -4.61 -5.01 4.81
N VAL A 59 -3.95 -5.45 3.75
CA VAL A 59 -4.56 -5.82 2.47
C VAL A 59 -4.86 -7.32 2.47
N GLU A 60 -6.11 -7.68 2.21
CA GLU A 60 -6.49 -9.09 2.08
C GLU A 60 -6.15 -9.60 0.68
N ALA A 61 -5.46 -10.74 0.64
CA ALA A 61 -5.02 -11.38 -0.59
C ALA A 61 -5.32 -12.88 -0.54
N PRO A 62 -5.47 -13.56 -1.69
CA PRO A 62 -5.57 -15.02 -1.71
C PRO A 62 -4.26 -15.65 -1.18
N ASP A 63 -4.33 -16.83 -0.53
CA ASP A 63 -3.11 -17.50 0.01
C ASP A 63 -2.05 -17.77 -1.06
N ASP A 64 -2.49 -18.09 -2.28
CA ASP A 64 -1.62 -18.40 -3.43
C ASP A 64 -1.09 -17.13 -4.13
N VAL A 65 -1.29 -15.94 -3.54
CA VAL A 65 -0.82 -14.70 -4.15
C VAL A 65 0.71 -14.69 -4.23
N ASP A 66 1.22 -14.32 -5.39
CA ASP A 66 2.65 -14.15 -5.61
C ASP A 66 3.15 -12.86 -4.98
N VAL A 67 3.58 -12.93 -3.71
CA VAL A 67 4.07 -11.78 -2.93
C VAL A 67 5.28 -11.12 -3.61
N ASP A 68 6.16 -11.90 -4.24
CA ASP A 68 7.32 -11.35 -4.96
C ASP A 68 6.88 -10.53 -6.19
N GLY A 69 5.87 -11.01 -6.91
CA GLY A 69 5.22 -10.27 -7.99
C GLY A 69 4.39 -9.06 -7.54
N LEU A 70 3.98 -8.99 -6.27
CA LEU A 70 3.40 -7.77 -5.67
C LEU A 70 4.50 -6.75 -5.36
N ARG A 71 5.62 -7.20 -4.81
CA ARG A 71 6.80 -6.36 -4.50
C ARG A 71 7.45 -5.81 -5.77
N SER A 72 7.35 -6.55 -6.88
CA SER A 72 7.85 -6.14 -8.19
C SER A 72 6.91 -5.18 -8.94
N VAL A 73 5.73 -4.85 -8.39
CA VAL A 73 4.82 -3.89 -9.03
C VAL A 73 5.47 -2.51 -9.08
N HIS A 74 5.36 -1.85 -10.24
CA HIS A 74 5.89 -0.50 -10.40
C HIS A 74 5.00 0.49 -9.64
N VAL A 75 5.47 0.88 -8.46
CA VAL A 75 4.86 1.92 -7.64
C VAL A 75 5.20 3.30 -8.25
N PRO A 76 4.23 4.21 -8.39
CA PRO A 76 4.49 5.50 -9.03
C PRO A 76 5.52 6.32 -8.25
N PRO A 77 6.31 7.16 -8.94
CA PRO A 77 7.44 7.86 -8.34
C PRO A 77 7.01 8.75 -7.17
N GLY A 78 7.77 8.75 -6.09
CA GLY A 78 7.44 9.47 -4.87
C GLY A 78 6.70 8.64 -3.82
N LEU A 79 6.23 7.43 -4.19
CA LEU A 79 5.71 6.44 -3.25
C LEU A 79 6.64 5.23 -3.18
N SER A 80 6.87 4.79 -1.97
CA SER A 80 7.57 3.55 -1.65
C SER A 80 6.59 2.65 -0.90
N VAL A 81 6.30 1.46 -1.45
CA VAL A 81 5.41 0.47 -0.83
C VAL A 81 6.23 -0.76 -0.45
N GLU A 82 6.28 -1.06 0.83
CA GLU A 82 6.91 -2.25 1.37
C GLU A 82 5.82 -3.25 1.79
N ILE A 83 5.90 -4.49 1.31
CA ILE A 83 4.88 -5.51 1.57
C ILE A 83 5.46 -6.55 2.52
N LEU A 84 4.91 -6.60 3.72
CA LEU A 84 5.27 -7.54 4.77
C LEU A 84 4.22 -8.66 4.83
N ASP A 85 4.72 -9.88 4.83
CA ASP A 85 3.94 -11.11 4.98
C ASP A 85 4.33 -11.69 6.35
N PHE A 86 3.38 -11.72 7.28
CA PHE A 86 3.61 -12.18 8.65
C PHE A 86 3.06 -13.60 8.90
N ASP A 87 2.84 -14.37 7.81
CA ASP A 87 2.42 -15.77 7.83
C ASP A 87 3.52 -16.72 8.33
#